data_AF-A0A2V9SBJ2-F1
#
_entry.id   AF-A0A2V9SBJ2-F1
#
_cell.length_a   1.000
_cell.length_b   1.000
_cell.length_c   1.000
_cell.angle_alpha   90.00
_cell.angle_beta   90.00
_cell.angle_gamma   90.00
#
_symmetry.space_group_name_H-M   'P 1'
#
loop_
_entity.id
_entity.type
_entity.pdbx_description
1 polymer ?
#
loop_
_entity_poly.entity_id
_entity_poly.type
_entity_poly.pdbx_seq_one_letter_code
_entity_poly.pdbx_strand_id
1 'polypeptide(L)'
;MDYLLKTEPSEYSFADLQKDKTTIWDGVSNPVALKHLRGMKSGEQLVIYETGDRKTAVGTASVVSVDATDAKDPKVKIKVGEALSRPVSLAEVKANKLFADSPLVRQGRLSVVPLTAAQYKFLTRSH
;
A
#
# COMPACT_ATOMS: atom_id res chain seq x y z
N MET A 1 -7.80 -0.76 10.07
CA MET A 1 -8.15 -0.74 8.64
C MET A 1 -6.87 -1.00 7.89
N ASP A 2 -6.89 -1.83 6.85
CA ASP A 2 -5.66 -2.16 6.11
C ASP A 2 -5.59 -1.31 4.85
N TYR A 3 -4.37 -1.05 4.37
CA TYR A 3 -4.15 -0.23 3.18
C TYR A 3 -3.17 -0.87 2.21
N LEU A 4 -3.26 -0.48 0.95
CA LEU A 4 -2.26 -0.74 -0.07
C LEU A 4 -1.61 0.59 -0.48
N LEU A 5 -0.29 0.61 -0.46
CA LEU A 5 0.52 1.76 -0.84
C LEU A 5 1.17 1.49 -2.19
N LYS A 6 0.92 2.37 -3.17
CA LYS A 6 1.54 2.30 -4.49
C LYS A 6 2.86 3.05 -4.48
N THR A 7 3.89 2.46 -5.07
CA THR A 7 5.18 3.07 -5.33
C THR A 7 5.67 2.70 -6.73
N GLU A 8 6.44 3.57 -7.37
CA GLU A 8 7.16 3.23 -8.60
C GLU A 8 8.53 2.65 -8.25
N PRO A 9 8.90 1.45 -8.74
CA PRO A 9 10.17 0.81 -8.40
C PRO A 9 11.41 1.62 -8.78
N SER A 10 11.30 2.51 -9.76
CA SER A 10 12.35 3.44 -10.17
C SER A 10 12.59 4.57 -9.17
N GLU A 11 11.61 4.88 -8.32
CA GLU A 11 11.72 5.91 -7.28
C GLU A 11 12.03 5.28 -5.92
N TYR A 12 11.24 4.29 -5.51
CA TYR A 12 11.43 3.56 -4.25
C TYR A 12 10.81 2.17 -4.32
N SER A 13 11.64 1.13 -4.48
CA SER A 13 11.15 -0.24 -4.63
C SER A 13 10.86 -0.92 -3.29
N PHE A 14 10.13 -2.04 -3.31
CA PHE A 14 9.99 -2.85 -2.09
C PHE A 14 11.35 -3.41 -1.62
N ALA A 15 12.28 -3.67 -2.53
CA ALA A 15 13.62 -4.11 -2.18
C ALA A 15 14.41 -3.04 -1.40
N ASP A 16 14.16 -1.75 -1.68
CA ASP A 16 14.77 -0.65 -0.93
C ASP A 16 14.17 -0.57 0.48
N LEU A 17 12.85 -0.69 0.60
CA LEU A 17 12.19 -0.81 1.90
C LEU A 17 12.72 -2.01 2.73
N GLN A 18 13.03 -3.13 2.07
CA GLN A 18 13.66 -4.29 2.73
C GLN A 18 15.07 -4.02 3.23
N LYS A 19 15.86 -3.19 2.52
CA LYS A 19 17.19 -2.78 2.99
C LYS A 19 17.08 -1.81 4.16
N ASP A 20 16.22 -0.80 4.01
CA ASP A 20 16.06 0.30 4.98
C ASP A 20 15.38 -0.13 6.28
N LYS A 21 14.59 -1.22 6.23
CA LYS A 21 13.74 -1.76 7.32
C LYS A 21 12.59 -0.86 7.73
N THR A 22 12.79 0.46 7.72
CA THR A 22 11.77 1.48 7.99
C THR A 22 11.99 2.68 7.10
N THR A 23 10.91 3.32 6.68
CA THR A 23 10.97 4.58 5.93
C THR A 23 9.83 5.51 6.35
N ILE A 24 9.92 6.77 5.95
CA ILE A 24 8.79 7.71 5.99
C ILE A 24 8.08 7.60 4.64
N TRP A 25 6.79 7.30 4.69
CA TRP A 25 5.93 7.35 3.52
C TRP A 25 5.40 8.76 3.36
N ASP A 26 5.89 9.45 2.33
CA ASP A 26 5.56 10.83 1.96
C ASP A 26 5.31 10.96 0.44
N GLY A 27 5.38 12.17 -0.10
CA GLY A 27 5.27 12.42 -1.55
C GLY A 27 3.85 12.24 -2.14
N VAL A 28 2.84 12.06 -1.28
CA VAL A 28 1.45 11.85 -1.70
C VAL A 28 0.72 13.18 -1.87
N SER A 29 0.22 13.47 -3.07
CA SER A 29 -0.49 14.73 -3.36
C SER A 29 -2.00 14.59 -3.50
N ASN A 30 -2.51 13.37 -3.72
CA ASN A 30 -3.94 13.15 -3.92
C ASN A 30 -4.72 13.40 -2.59
N PRO A 31 -5.73 14.30 -2.56
CA PRO A 31 -6.45 14.65 -1.32
C PRO A 31 -7.12 13.47 -0.61
N VAL A 32 -7.61 12.47 -1.36
CA VAL A 32 -8.22 11.26 -0.80
C VAL A 32 -7.14 10.37 -0.18
N ALA A 33 -6.00 10.22 -0.86
CA ALA A 33 -4.86 9.47 -0.33
C ALA A 33 -4.28 10.12 0.93
N LEU A 34 -4.14 11.45 0.94
CA LEU A 34 -3.76 12.25 2.11
C LEU A 34 -4.71 12.04 3.29
N LYS A 35 -6.02 11.98 3.04
CA LYS A 35 -7.01 11.66 4.07
C LYS A 35 -6.82 10.24 4.61
N HIS A 36 -6.50 9.27 3.77
CA HIS A 36 -6.22 7.90 4.21
C HIS A 36 -4.96 7.83 5.08
N LEU A 37 -3.85 8.45 4.67
CA LEU A 37 -2.61 8.50 5.47
C LEU A 37 -2.84 9.08 6.86
N ARG A 38 -3.54 10.22 6.96
CA ARG A 38 -3.87 10.84 8.24
C ARG A 38 -4.78 9.99 9.12
N GLY A 39 -5.59 9.12 8.51
CA GLY A 39 -6.50 8.22 9.20
C GLY A 39 -5.84 6.94 9.72
N MET A 40 -4.59 6.66 9.32
CA MET A 40 -3.88 5.46 9.73
C MET A 40 -3.55 5.46 11.23
N LYS A 41 -3.34 4.27 11.78
CA LYS A 41 -2.94 4.05 13.18
C LYS A 41 -1.74 3.11 13.27
N SER A 42 -0.94 3.29 14.31
CA SER A 42 0.16 2.36 14.62
C SER A 42 -0.35 0.92 14.71
N GLY A 43 0.39 -0.01 14.11
CA GLY A 43 0.05 -1.44 14.04
C GLY A 43 -0.87 -1.84 12.87
N GLU A 44 -1.46 -0.89 12.13
CA GLU A 44 -2.24 -1.22 10.94
C GLU A 44 -1.39 -1.84 9.85
N GLN A 45 -1.99 -2.79 9.12
CA GLN A 45 -1.28 -3.59 8.14
C GLN A 45 -1.34 -2.93 6.76
N LEU A 46 -0.24 -3.10 6.03
CA LEU A 46 -0.03 -2.49 4.72
C LEU A 46 0.38 -3.55 3.70
N VAL A 47 0.00 -3.33 2.46
CA VAL A 47 0.51 -4.03 1.28
C VAL A 47 1.29 -3.04 0.43
N ILE A 48 2.51 -3.40 0.04
CA ILE A 48 3.31 -2.62 -0.90
C ILE A 48 3.01 -3.12 -2.32
N TYR A 49 2.61 -2.18 -3.17
CA TYR A 49 2.25 -2.41 -4.55
C TYR A 49 3.16 -1.61 -5.46
N GLU A 50 3.86 -2.31 -6.35
CA GLU A 50 4.65 -1.67 -7.40
C GLU A 50 3.73 -1.30 -8.56
N THR A 51 3.81 -0.04 -8.99
CA THR A 51 3.05 0.53 -10.11
C THR A 51 3.99 0.97 -11.26
N GLY A 52 3.46 1.59 -12.33
CA GLY A 52 4.19 1.81 -13.58
C GLY A 52 4.25 0.53 -14.43
N ASP A 53 5.48 0.09 -14.70
CA ASP A 53 5.77 -1.09 -15.53
C ASP A 53 5.45 -2.40 -14.82
N ARG A 54 5.61 -2.44 -13.51
CA ARG A 54 5.07 -3.50 -12.65
C ARG A 54 3.73 -3.05 -12.11
N LYS A 55 2.74 -3.95 -12.06
CA LYS A 55 1.38 -3.67 -11.56
C LYS A 55 1.00 -4.79 -10.61
N THR A 56 1.69 -4.85 -9.48
CA THR A 56 1.77 -6.06 -8.67
C THR A 56 1.92 -5.74 -7.19
N ALA A 57 1.14 -6.41 -6.34
CA ALA A 57 1.40 -6.45 -4.90
C ALA A 57 2.59 -7.37 -4.64
N VAL A 58 3.62 -6.90 -3.93
CA VAL A 58 4.92 -7.59 -3.81
C VAL A 58 5.33 -7.90 -2.37
N GLY A 59 4.80 -7.18 -1.39
CA GLY A 59 5.22 -7.33 -0.01
C GLY A 59 4.24 -6.72 0.98
N THR A 60 4.52 -6.94 2.26
CA THR A 60 3.78 -6.38 3.38
C THR A 60 4.59 -5.34 4.12
N ALA A 61 3.90 -4.48 4.86
CA ALA A 61 4.48 -3.53 5.79
C ALA A 61 3.48 -3.26 6.93
N SER A 62 3.90 -2.49 7.92
CA SER A 62 3.04 -2.03 9.01
C SER A 62 3.29 -0.58 9.36
N VAL A 63 2.26 0.12 9.83
CA VAL A 63 2.38 1.50 10.30
C VAL A 63 3.07 1.49 11.66
N VAL A 64 4.14 2.27 11.79
CA VAL A 64 4.84 2.50 13.07
C VAL A 64 4.26 3.72 13.77
N SER A 65 4.16 4.85 13.06
CA SER A 65 3.64 6.11 13.59
C SER A 65 3.11 7.00 12.46
N VAL A 66 2.23 7.93 12.82
CA VAL A 66 1.66 8.92 11.89
C VAL A 66 1.88 10.30 12.48
N ASP A 67 2.58 11.16 11.74
CA ASP A 67 2.62 12.59 11.98
C ASP A 67 1.76 13.30 10.95
N ALA A 68 0.63 13.84 11.40
CA ALA A 68 -0.36 14.53 10.57
C ALA A 68 -0.45 16.03 10.91
N THR A 69 0.61 16.60 11.50
CA THR A 69 0.67 18.04 11.84
C THR A 69 0.51 18.92 10.61
N ASP A 70 1.17 18.57 9.50
CA ASP A 70 0.86 19.12 8.18
C ASP A 70 -0.20 18.25 7.49
N ALA A 71 -1.39 18.82 7.29
CA ALA A 71 -2.50 18.15 6.63
C ALA A 71 -2.23 17.85 5.14
N LYS A 72 -1.30 18.57 4.50
CA LYS A 72 -0.92 18.42 3.09
C LYS A 72 0.28 17.50 2.90
N ASP A 73 1.04 17.24 3.95
CA ASP A 73 2.22 16.36 3.94
C ASP A 73 2.28 15.50 5.23
N PRO A 74 1.31 14.58 5.42
CA PRO A 74 1.33 13.67 6.55
C PRO A 74 2.47 12.65 6.37
N LYS A 75 3.33 12.55 7.38
CA LYS A 75 4.47 11.65 7.41
C LYS A 75 4.10 10.37 8.14
N VAL A 76 3.97 9.28 7.40
CA VAL A 76 3.64 7.97 7.97
C VAL A 76 4.92 7.13 8.02
N LYS A 77 5.45 6.88 9.22
CA LYS A 77 6.56 5.94 9.37
C LYS A 77 6.04 4.52 9.20
N ILE A 78 6.61 3.78 8.26
CA ILE A 78 6.28 2.37 8.04
C ILE A 78 7.49 1.47 8.31
N LYS A 79 7.21 0.22 8.68
CA LYS A 79 8.21 -0.83 8.84
C LYS A 79 7.95 -1.93 7.83
N VAL A 80 9.01 -2.41 7.20
CA VAL A 80 8.95 -3.53 6.26
C VAL A 80 8.42 -4.79 6.95
N GLY A 81 7.55 -5.51 6.25
CA GLY A 81 7.13 -6.87 6.60
C GLY A 81 7.84 -7.90 5.71
N GLU A 82 7.12 -8.93 5.34
CA GLU A 82 7.63 -10.01 4.49
C GLU A 82 7.30 -9.78 3.01
N ALA A 83 8.15 -10.31 2.14
CA ALA A 83 7.82 -10.44 0.72
C ALA A 83 6.66 -11.42 0.56
N LEU A 84 5.76 -11.16 -0.40
CA LEU A 84 4.71 -12.11 -0.72
C LEU A 84 5.34 -13.34 -1.38
N SER A 85 5.01 -14.54 -0.88
CA SER A 85 5.49 -15.79 -1.50
C SER A 85 5.07 -15.91 -2.96
N ARG A 86 3.91 -15.32 -3.30
CA ARG A 86 3.44 -15.15 -4.65
C ARG A 86 2.96 -13.71 -4.86
N PRO A 87 3.68 -12.89 -5.66
CA PRO A 87 3.20 -11.58 -6.04
C PRO A 87 1.84 -11.66 -6.75
N VAL A 88 0.95 -10.70 -6.49
CA VAL A 88 -0.41 -10.69 -7.03
C VAL A 88 -0.56 -9.53 -8.02
N SER A 89 -0.79 -9.85 -9.29
CA SER A 89 -0.89 -8.86 -10.35
C SER A 89 -2.25 -8.13 -10.36
N LEU A 90 -2.28 -6.94 -10.96
CA LEU A 90 -3.53 -6.20 -11.17
C LEU A 90 -4.52 -6.97 -12.03
N ALA A 91 -4.04 -7.79 -12.97
CA ALA A 91 -4.90 -8.64 -13.79
C ALA A 91 -5.66 -9.67 -12.93
N GLU A 92 -4.97 -10.33 -12.00
CA GLU A 92 -5.59 -11.25 -11.04
C GLU A 92 -6.57 -10.54 -10.11
N VAL A 93 -6.19 -9.36 -9.61
CA VAL A 93 -7.08 -8.51 -8.79
C VAL A 93 -8.36 -8.20 -9.56
N LYS A 94 -8.26 -7.77 -10.82
CA LYS A 94 -9.42 -7.44 -11.68
C LYS A 94 -10.29 -8.64 -12.01
N ALA A 95 -9.70 -9.84 -12.12
CA ALA A 95 -10.44 -11.07 -12.37
C ALA A 95 -11.25 -11.55 -11.15
N ASN A 96 -10.92 -11.06 -9.95
CA ASN A 96 -11.59 -11.45 -8.72
C ASN A 96 -12.73 -10.48 -8.34
N LYS A 97 -13.95 -11.03 -8.22
CA LYS A 97 -15.15 -10.28 -7.80
C LYS A 97 -15.00 -9.57 -6.46
N LEU A 98 -14.13 -10.04 -5.58
CA LEU A 98 -13.80 -9.39 -4.29
C LEU A 98 -13.29 -7.94 -4.45
N PHE A 99 -12.73 -7.61 -5.63
CA PHE A 99 -12.20 -6.29 -5.93
C PHE A 99 -13.05 -5.49 -6.91
N ALA A 100 -14.25 -5.96 -7.28
CA ALA A 100 -15.11 -5.30 -8.27
C ALA A 100 -15.43 -3.84 -7.91
N ASP A 101 -15.59 -3.55 -6.62
CA ASP A 101 -15.81 -2.21 -6.06
C ASP A 101 -14.56 -1.59 -5.43
N SER A 102 -13.41 -2.25 -5.48
CA SER A 102 -12.18 -1.78 -4.85
C SER A 102 -11.68 -0.48 -5.51
N PRO A 103 -11.25 0.53 -4.74
CA PRO A 103 -10.59 1.71 -5.30
C PRO A 103 -9.30 1.35 -6.07
N LEU A 104 -8.67 0.20 -5.80
CA LEU A 104 -7.54 -0.30 -6.59
C LEU A 104 -7.90 -0.48 -8.07
N VAL A 105 -9.12 -0.98 -8.33
CA VAL A 105 -9.63 -1.25 -9.68
C VAL A 105 -10.29 -0.02 -10.29
N ARG A 106 -11.07 0.71 -9.48
CA ARG A 106 -11.91 1.83 -9.97
C ARG A 106 -11.18 3.18 -10.02
N GLN A 107 -10.14 3.38 -9.19
CA GLN A 107 -9.43 4.64 -9.04
C GLN A 107 -7.93 4.45 -9.29
N GLY A 108 -7.54 4.34 -10.57
CA GLY A 108 -6.15 4.07 -10.95
C GLY A 108 -5.13 5.06 -10.37
N ARG A 109 -5.53 6.34 -10.26
CA ARG A 109 -4.69 7.44 -9.73
C ARG A 109 -4.63 7.53 -8.19
N LEU A 110 -5.36 6.69 -7.46
CA LEU A 110 -5.29 6.67 -6.00
C LEU A 110 -4.08 5.82 -5.57
N SER A 111 -3.11 6.43 -4.88
CA SER A 111 -1.87 5.78 -4.44
C SER A 111 -1.96 5.13 -3.05
N VAL A 112 -2.89 5.58 -2.21
CA VAL A 112 -3.17 5.00 -0.88
C VAL A 112 -4.59 4.45 -0.89
N VAL A 113 -4.68 3.14 -1.02
CA VAL A 113 -5.93 2.42 -1.30
C VAL A 113 -6.40 1.70 -0.03
N PRO A 114 -7.63 1.95 0.46
CA PRO A 114 -8.17 1.19 1.58
C PRO A 114 -8.51 -0.24 1.14
N LEU A 115 -8.21 -1.19 2.01
CA LEU A 115 -8.51 -2.60 1.83
C LEU A 115 -9.51 -3.07 2.89
N THR A 116 -10.44 -3.91 2.48
CA THR A 116 -11.19 -4.75 3.42
C THR A 116 -10.30 -5.87 3.94
N ALA A 117 -10.61 -6.44 5.10
CA ALA A 117 -9.87 -7.58 5.65
C ALA A 117 -9.81 -8.78 4.66
N ALA A 118 -10.89 -9.01 3.91
CA ALA A 118 -10.94 -10.05 2.89
C ALA A 118 -9.98 -9.75 1.72
N GLN A 119 -9.91 -8.49 1.27
CA GLN A 119 -8.98 -8.07 0.21
C GLN A 119 -7.53 -8.15 0.68
N TYR A 120 -7.24 -7.71 1.90
CA TYR A 120 -5.91 -7.84 2.49
C TYR A 120 -5.50 -9.32 2.54
N LYS A 121 -6.32 -10.20 3.11
CA LYS A 121 -6.08 -11.65 3.13
C LYS A 121 -5.94 -12.26 1.74
N PHE A 122 -6.66 -11.74 0.75
CA PHE A 122 -6.50 -12.20 -0.63
C PHE A 122 -5.09 -11.89 -1.16
N LEU A 123 -4.58 -10.68 -0.89
CA LEU A 123 -3.26 -10.24 -1.36
C LEU A 123 -2.11 -10.89 -0.58
N THR A 124 -2.30 -11.19 0.70
CA THR A 124 -1.23 -11.68 1.59
C THR A 124 -1.23 -13.19 1.83
N ARG A 125 -2.12 -13.94 1.19
CA ARG A 125 -2.19 -15.40 1.32
C ARG A 125 -0.84 -16.05 0.95
N SER A 126 -0.35 -16.93 1.82
CA SER A 126 0.65 -17.92 1.47
C SER A 126 -0.07 -19.04 0.70
N HIS A 127 0.22 -19.17 -0.60
CA HIS A 127 -0.14 -20.35 -1.37
C HIS A 127 0.92 -21.44 -1.21
#